data_AF-A0A9D8QHM8-F1
#
_entry.id   AF-A0A9D8QHM8-F1
#
_cell.length_a   1.000
_cell.length_b   1.000
_cell.length_c   1.000
_cell.angle_alpha   90.00
_cell.angle_beta   90.00
_cell.angle_gamma   90.00
#
_symmetry.space_group_name_H-M   'P 1'
#
loop_
_entity.id
_entity.type
_entity.pdbx_description
1 polymer ?
#
loop_
_entity_poly.entity_id
_entity_poly.type
_entity_poly.pdbx_seq_one_letter_code
_entity_poly.pdbx_strand_id
1 'polypeptide(L)' 'MTNRKPKPDDRSDNVEKLQNMIQNTIENYREAEASMEFAGPEEREKIKAKNERRKKAIEGFRKEVKEEAAARENGEV' A
#
# COMPACT_ATOMS: atom_id res chain seq x y z
N MET A 1 13.68 18.24 34.15
CA MET A 1 13.03 18.39 32.84
C MET A 1 13.18 17.07 32.10
N THR A 2 12.10 16.30 31.94
CA THR A 2 12.14 15.02 31.23
C THR A 2 12.14 15.28 29.73
N ASN A 3 13.35 15.28 29.15
CA ASN A 3 13.55 15.45 27.72
C ASN A 3 13.04 14.18 27.01
N ARG A 4 11.73 14.09 26.74
CA ARG A 4 11.15 13.04 25.88
C ARG A 4 11.52 13.38 24.44
N LYS A 5 12.77 13.11 24.05
CA LYS A 5 13.09 13.02 22.62
C LYS A 5 12.25 11.86 22.06
N PRO A 6 11.31 12.09 21.13
CA PRO A 6 10.69 10.98 20.42
C PRO A 6 11.81 10.14 19.81
N LYS A 7 11.73 8.82 19.97
CA LYS A 7 12.67 7.92 19.31
C LYS A 7 12.56 8.19 17.80
N PRO A 8 13.67 8.25 17.06
CA PRO A 8 13.57 8.21 15.61
C PRO A 8 12.77 6.96 15.24
N ASP A 9 11.70 7.14 14.45
CA ASP A 9 10.96 6.01 13.89
C ASP A 9 11.95 5.15 13.11
N ASP A 10 11.97 3.86 13.41
CA ASP A 10 12.79 2.90 12.69
C ASP A 10 12.15 2.66 11.32
N ARG A 11 12.68 3.33 10.31
CA ARG A 11 12.20 3.27 8.91
C ARG A 11 12.93 2.18 8.12
N SER A 12 13.77 1.38 8.76
CA SER A 12 14.59 0.35 8.11
C SER A 12 13.77 -0.81 7.53
N ASP A 13 12.51 -1.00 7.94
CA ASP A 13 11.63 -2.05 7.40
C ASP A 13 10.41 -1.49 6.63
N ASN A 14 10.27 -0.17 6.52
CA ASN A 14 9.13 0.48 5.87
C ASN A 14 9.00 0.08 4.39
N VAL A 15 10.11 0.01 3.66
CA VAL A 15 10.12 -0.40 2.24
C VAL A 15 9.55 -1.81 2.09
N GLU A 16 9.99 -2.76 2.91
CA GLU A 16 9.55 -4.16 2.86
C GLU A 16 8.07 -4.32 3.26
N LYS A 17 7.63 -3.59 4.30
CA LYS A 17 6.21 -3.55 4.69
C LYS A 17 5.34 -2.99 3.57
N LEU A 18 5.74 -1.87 2.95
CA LEU A 18 5.01 -1.27 1.85
C LEU A 18 4.96 -2.18 0.62
N GLN A 19 6.06 -2.85 0.27
CA GLN A 19 6.10 -3.83 -0.81
C GLN A 19 5.14 -5.00 -0.55
N ASN A 20 5.11 -5.52 0.68
CA ASN A 20 4.16 -6.57 1.08
C ASN A 20 2.70 -6.08 0.97
N MET A 21 2.40 -4.86 1.44
CA MET A 21 1.06 -4.28 1.31
C MET A 21 0.66 -4.08 -0.15
N ILE A 22 1.58 -3.64 -1.02
CA ILE A 22 1.34 -3.53 -2.46
C ILE A 22 1.00 -4.89 -3.05
N GLN A 23 1.79 -5.92 -2.76
CA GLN A 23 1.59 -7.26 -3.30
C GLN A 23 0.24 -7.85 -2.84
N ASN A 24 -0.07 -7.75 -1.55
CA ASN A 24 -1.35 -8.18 -1.00
C ASN A 24 -2.52 -7.43 -1.64
N THR A 25 -2.37 -6.12 -1.88
CA THR A 25 -3.43 -5.31 -2.50
C THR A 25 -3.65 -5.66 -3.97
N ILE A 26 -2.59 -6.00 -4.70
CA ILE A 26 -2.64 -6.47 -6.08
C ILE A 26 -3.33 -7.83 -6.17
N GLU A 27 -3.00 -8.76 -5.27
CA GLU A 27 -3.65 -10.08 -5.19
C GLU A 27 -5.15 -9.91 -4.93
N ASN A 28 -5.52 -9.15 -3.88
CA ASN A 28 -6.91 -8.82 -3.57
C ASN A 28 -7.66 -8.13 -4.72
N TYR A 29 -6.96 -7.33 -5.53
CA TYR A 29 -7.54 -6.70 -6.73
C TYR A 29 -7.86 -7.76 -7.78
N ARG A 30 -6.91 -8.65 -8.08
CA ARG A 30 -7.05 -9.71 -9.09
C ARG A 30 -8.11 -10.73 -8.71
N GLU A 31 -8.13 -11.18 -7.45
CA GLU A 31 -9.16 -12.09 -6.94
C GLU A 31 -10.55 -11.47 -7.05
N ALA A 32 -10.70 -10.18 -6.72
CA ALA A 32 -11.96 -9.49 -6.87
C ALA A 32 -12.34 -9.31 -8.36
N GLU A 33 -11.38 -9.08 -9.26
CA GLU A 33 -11.68 -9.07 -10.69
C GLU A 33 -12.15 -10.43 -11.21
N ALA A 34 -11.52 -11.52 -10.78
CA ALA A 34 -11.95 -12.87 -11.13
C ALA A 34 -13.35 -13.17 -10.59
N SER A 35 -13.68 -12.73 -9.37
CA SER A 35 -15.03 -12.95 -8.80
C SER A 35 -16.13 -12.15 -9.49
N MET A 36 -15.80 -11.06 -10.21
CA MET A 36 -16.80 -10.30 -10.98
C MET A 36 -17.48 -11.14 -12.07
N GLU A 37 -16.83 -12.19 -12.58
CA GLU A 37 -17.41 -13.08 -13.58
C GLU A 37 -18.73 -13.69 -13.07
N PHE A 38 -18.75 -14.10 -11.81
CA PHE A 38 -19.88 -14.77 -11.16
C PHE A 38 -20.81 -13.80 -10.40
N ALA A 39 -20.39 -12.54 -10.22
CA ALA A 39 -21.13 -11.55 -9.46
C ALA A 39 -22.33 -10.97 -10.23
N GLY A 40 -23.40 -10.63 -9.51
CA GLY A 40 -24.55 -9.90 -10.05
C GLY A 40 -24.24 -8.43 -10.37
N PRO A 41 -25.14 -7.69 -11.06
CA PRO A 41 -24.87 -6.33 -11.52
C PRO A 41 -24.48 -5.35 -10.41
N GLU A 42 -25.18 -5.37 -9.28
CA GLU A 42 -24.89 -4.48 -8.14
C GLU A 42 -23.55 -4.81 -7.49
N GLU A 43 -23.23 -6.09 -7.36
CA GLU A 43 -21.98 -6.55 -6.75
C GLU A 43 -20.78 -6.24 -7.65
N ARG A 44 -20.92 -6.34 -8.97
CA ARG A 44 -19.91 -5.90 -9.94
C ARG A 44 -19.56 -4.42 -9.75
N GLU A 45 -20.55 -3.55 -9.60
CA GLU A 45 -20.29 -2.12 -9.38
C GLU A 45 -19.57 -1.86 -8.04
N LYS A 46 -19.95 -2.58 -6.98
CA LYS A 46 -19.24 -2.52 -5.68
C LYS A 46 -17.79 -2.98 -5.81
N ILE A 47 -17.55 -4.07 -6.54
CA ILE A 47 -16.20 -4.59 -6.78
C ILE A 47 -15.37 -3.56 -7.56
N LYS A 48 -15.89 -2.99 -8.65
CA LYS A 48 -15.22 -1.94 -9.43
C LYS A 48 -14.83 -0.75 -8.55
N ALA A 49 -15.76 -0.21 -7.76
CA ALA A 49 -15.49 0.91 -6.86
C ALA A 49 -14.44 0.58 -5.78
N LYS A 50 -14.40 -0.67 -5.28
CA LYS A 50 -13.35 -1.13 -4.37
C LYS A 50 -11.99 -1.26 -5.07
N ASN A 51 -12.00 -1.77 -6.30
CA ASN A 51 -10.82 -1.92 -7.14
C ASN A 51 -10.21 -0.59 -7.56
N GLU A 52 -11.00 0.44 -7.84
CA GLU A 52 -10.50 1.80 -8.07
C GLU A 52 -9.79 2.36 -6.83
N ARG A 53 -10.35 2.16 -5.63
CA ARG A 53 -9.70 2.57 -4.37
C ARG A 53 -8.39 1.82 -4.13
N ARG A 54 -8.35 0.52 -4.45
CA ARG A 54 -7.11 -0.29 -4.39
C ARG A 54 -6.03 0.24 -5.33
N LYS A 55 -6.39 0.65 -6.56
CA LYS A 55 -5.44 1.26 -7.51
C LYS A 55 -4.82 2.53 -6.93
N LYS A 56 -5.64 3.44 -6.39
CA LYS A 56 -5.15 4.67 -5.73
C LYS A 56 -4.25 4.37 -4.52
N ALA A 57 -4.60 3.36 -3.72
CA ALA A 57 -3.76 2.93 -2.60
C ALA A 57 -2.41 2.39 -3.07
N ILE A 58 -2.38 1.54 -4.10
CA ILE A 58 -1.13 1.02 -4.69
C ILE A 58 -0.25 2.15 -5.21
N GLU A 59 -0.83 3.15 -5.88
CA GLU A 59 -0.09 4.34 -6.33
C GLU A 59 0.53 5.12 -5.16
N GLY A 60 -0.23 5.31 -4.08
CA GLY A 60 0.27 5.92 -2.84
C GLY A 60 1.44 5.14 -2.25
N PHE A 61 1.29 3.83 -2.06
CA PHE A 61 2.35 2.98 -1.53
C PHE A 61 3.60 2.97 -2.42
N ARG A 62 3.43 2.96 -3.75
CA ARG A 62 4.57 3.03 -4.69
C ARG A 62 5.34 4.34 -4.56
N LYS A 63 4.64 5.44 -4.34
CA LYS A 63 5.25 6.75 -4.09
C LYS A 63 6.03 6.73 -2.77
N GLU A 64 5.44 6.22 -1.70
CA GLU A 64 6.09 6.08 -0.39
C GLU A 64 7.33 5.18 -0.46
N VAL A 65 7.26 4.03 -1.14
CA VAL A 65 8.42 3.15 -1.34
C VAL A 65 9.56 3.89 -2.03
N LYS A 66 9.26 4.72 -3.03
CA LYS A 66 10.28 5.49 -3.74
C LYS A 66 10.93 6.54 -2.84
N GLU A 67 10.14 7.23 -2.02
CA GLU A 67 10.62 8.22 -1.06
C GLU A 67 11.46 7.56 0.04
N GLU A 68 11.02 6.43 0.59
CA GLU A 68 11.77 5.66 1.59
C GLU A 68 13.08 5.07 1.03
N ALA A 69 13.06 4.57 -0.21
CA ALA A 69 14.25 4.06 -0.87
C ALA A 69 15.28 5.18 -1.11
N ALA A 70 14.82 6.36 -1.54
CA ALA A 70 15.69 7.53 -1.72
C ALA A 70 16.25 8.03 -0.38
N ALA A 71 15.43 8.06 0.69
CA ALA A 71 15.90 8.40 2.03
C ALA A 71 16.98 7.42 2.52
N ARG A 72 16.84 6.11 2.21
CA ARG A 72 17.86 5.08 2.51
C ARG A 72 19.16 5.30 1.76
N GLU A 73 19.10 5.63 0.47
CA GLU A 73 20.28 5.94 -0.32
C GLU A 73 21.02 7.17 0.20
N ASN A 74 20.27 8.18 0.68
CA ASN A 74 20.81 9.40 1.26
C ASN A 74 21.27 9.27 2.72
N GLY A 75 21.04 8.11 3.37
CA GLY A 75 21.38 7.88 4.78
C GLY A 75 20.48 8.60 5.78
N GLU A 76 19.24 8.91 5.40
CA GLU A 76 18.23 9.61 6.23
C GLU A 76 17.33 8.65 7.04
N VAL A 77 17.63 7.35 7.02
CA VAL A 77 16.92 6.26 7.73
C VAL A 77 17.89 5.34 8.46
#